data_AF-A0A2E2T542-F1
#
_entry.id   AF-A0A2E2T542-F1
#
_cell.length_a   1.000
_cell.length_b   1.000
_cell.length_c   1.000
_cell.angle_alpha   90.00
_cell.angle_beta   90.00
_cell.angle_gamma   90.00
#
_symmetry.space_group_name_H-M   'P 1'
#
loop_
_entity.id
_entity.type
_entity.pdbx_description
1 polymer ?
#
loop_
_entity_poly.entity_id
_entity_poly.type
_entity_poly.pdbx_seq_one_letter_code
_entity_poly.pdbx_strand_id
1 'polypeptide(L)'
;MANTTFNGPVRSEGGFEQISKTAGTGAITTNLDIDTSGNITTTGYVSSYANVSSITDATKSVESTDSGTVYTLNRAAGIVVTLPTAAAGLNYTFIVGTTFTGAGQINTDNASDLFSGFAHIFDPATATDMNTFIPDASDDDTIDLGTAGQGWLVGGIIRLVATSAAVWHCEAFLHGDGTLATPFE
;
A
#
# COMPACT_ATOMS: atom_id res chain seq x y z
N MET A 1 -41.87 -14.54 -9.53
CA MET A 1 -41.60 -13.31 -10.30
C MET A 1 -40.94 -13.74 -11.60
N ALA A 2 -41.33 -13.14 -12.73
CA ALA A 2 -40.65 -13.40 -14.00
C ALA A 2 -39.21 -12.85 -13.94
N ASN A 3 -38.24 -13.58 -14.49
CA ASN A 3 -36.89 -13.06 -14.65
C ASN A 3 -36.96 -11.84 -15.57
N THR A 4 -36.64 -10.66 -15.03
CA THR A 4 -36.54 -9.43 -15.82
C THR A 4 -35.08 -9.27 -16.22
N THR A 5 -34.80 -9.12 -17.52
CA THR A 5 -33.46 -8.85 -18.05
C THR A 5 -33.43 -7.46 -18.66
N PHE A 6 -32.39 -6.68 -18.35
CA PHE A 6 -32.16 -5.35 -18.93
C PHE A 6 -31.00 -5.42 -19.92
N ASN A 7 -31.18 -4.87 -21.13
CA ASN A 7 -30.14 -4.85 -22.19
C ASN A 7 -29.45 -3.48 -22.34
N GLY A 8 -29.61 -2.58 -21.37
CA GLY A 8 -29.00 -1.25 -21.34
C GLY A 8 -28.63 -0.81 -19.92
N PRO A 9 -28.01 0.37 -19.78
CA PRO A 9 -27.59 0.87 -18.47
C PRO A 9 -28.77 0.99 -17.50
N VAL A 10 -28.61 0.46 -16.29
CA VAL A 10 -29.52 0.68 -15.17
C VAL A 10 -28.94 1.80 -14.31
N ARG A 11 -29.72 2.85 -14.07
CA ARG A 11 -29.33 4.00 -13.25
C ARG A 11 -30.22 4.06 -12.01
N SER A 12 -29.60 4.22 -10.85
CA SER A 12 -30.29 4.37 -9.56
C SER A 12 -29.68 5.55 -8.80
N GLU A 13 -30.53 6.41 -8.24
CA GLU A 13 -30.10 7.52 -7.37
C GLU A 13 -29.91 7.08 -5.92
N GLY A 14 -30.42 5.89 -5.56
CA GLY A 14 -30.42 5.37 -4.19
C GLY A 14 -29.57 4.11 -3.99
N GLY A 15 -28.81 3.66 -4.99
CA GLY A 15 -27.99 2.44 -4.90
C GLY A 15 -28.62 1.19 -5.51
N PHE A 16 -28.03 0.03 -5.24
CA PHE A 16 -28.51 -1.28 -5.72
C PHE A 16 -28.40 -2.34 -4.63
N GLU A 17 -29.52 -3.03 -4.36
CA GLU A 17 -29.58 -4.08 -3.34
C GLU A 17 -29.93 -5.43 -3.96
N GLN A 18 -29.18 -6.48 -3.58
CA GLN A 18 -29.62 -7.86 -3.75
C GLN A 18 -30.20 -8.36 -2.43
N ILE A 19 -31.47 -8.75 -2.46
CA ILE A 19 -32.19 -9.23 -1.28
C ILE A 19 -32.57 -10.71 -1.38
N SER A 20 -32.66 -11.35 -0.22
CA SER A 20 -33.35 -12.63 -0.01
C SER A 20 -34.64 -12.38 0.77
N LYS A 21 -35.70 -13.11 0.45
CA LYS A 21 -36.96 -13.09 1.21
C LYS A 21 -37.24 -14.46 1.81
N THR A 22 -37.36 -14.54 3.13
CA THR A 22 -37.65 -15.79 3.84
C THR A 22 -39.07 -16.25 3.53
N ALA A 23 -39.21 -17.51 3.10
CA ALA A 23 -40.51 -18.12 2.85
C ALA A 23 -41.33 -18.24 4.16
N GLY A 24 -42.65 -18.05 4.08
CA GLY A 24 -43.56 -18.14 5.23
C GLY A 24 -43.62 -16.85 6.07
N THR A 25 -42.48 -16.30 6.49
CA THR A 25 -42.43 -15.08 7.31
C THR A 25 -42.36 -13.80 6.48
N GLY A 26 -41.84 -13.88 5.26
CA GLY A 26 -41.67 -12.73 4.37
C GLY A 26 -40.57 -11.76 4.78
N ALA A 27 -39.74 -12.11 5.77
CA ALA A 27 -38.61 -11.29 6.21
C ALA A 27 -37.62 -11.04 5.06
N ILE A 28 -37.11 -9.82 4.96
CA ILE A 28 -36.16 -9.39 3.92
C ILE A 28 -34.76 -9.28 4.54
N THR A 29 -33.77 -9.81 3.82
CA THR A 29 -32.36 -9.69 4.16
C THR A 29 -31.62 -9.12 2.95
N THR A 30 -30.89 -8.02 3.15
CA THR A 30 -29.97 -7.49 2.14
C THR A 30 -28.67 -8.28 2.20
N ASN A 31 -28.32 -8.94 1.09
CA ASN A 31 -27.09 -9.73 0.99
C ASN A 31 -25.97 -8.97 0.29
N LEU A 32 -26.31 -7.99 -0.56
CA LEU A 32 -25.41 -7.06 -1.21
C LEU A 32 -26.09 -5.70 -1.22
N ASP A 33 -25.36 -4.67 -0.80
CA ASP A 33 -25.76 -3.27 -0.86
C ASP A 33 -24.62 -2.47 -1.50
N ILE A 34 -24.97 -1.70 -2.53
CA ILE A 34 -24.10 -0.72 -3.18
C ILE A 34 -24.72 0.65 -2.95
N ASP A 35 -24.11 1.44 -2.07
CA ASP A 35 -24.65 2.75 -1.69
C ASP A 35 -24.21 3.88 -2.61
N THR A 36 -24.75 5.08 -2.39
CA THR A 36 -24.43 6.29 -3.16
C THR A 36 -23.02 6.83 -2.93
N SER A 37 -22.33 6.35 -1.90
CA SER A 37 -20.93 6.67 -1.62
C SER A 37 -19.96 5.70 -2.31
N GLY A 38 -20.49 4.68 -3.00
CA GLY A 38 -19.70 3.64 -3.67
C GLY A 38 -19.23 2.53 -2.73
N ASN A 39 -19.74 2.49 -1.49
CA ASN A 39 -19.44 1.38 -0.59
C ASN A 39 -20.14 0.12 -1.07
N ILE A 40 -19.47 -1.02 -0.86
CA ILE A 40 -20.04 -2.34 -1.11
C ILE A 40 -20.12 -3.06 0.23
N THR A 41 -21.34 -3.30 0.71
CA THR A 41 -21.59 -4.14 1.88
C THR A 41 -22.15 -5.48 1.40
N THR A 42 -21.54 -6.59 1.80
CA THR A 42 -21.99 -7.93 1.38
C THR A 42 -21.92 -8.91 2.54
N THR A 43 -22.79 -9.91 2.53
CA THR A 43 -22.74 -11.06 3.45
C THR A 43 -21.80 -12.16 2.98
N GLY A 44 -21.28 -12.05 1.74
CA GLY A 44 -20.28 -12.95 1.15
C GLY A 44 -18.88 -12.34 1.07
N TYR A 45 -18.03 -12.86 0.18
CA TYR A 45 -16.70 -12.31 -0.10
C TYR A 45 -16.73 -11.48 -1.39
N VAL A 46 -15.98 -10.37 -1.40
CA VAL A 46 -15.61 -9.65 -2.62
C VAL A 46 -14.22 -10.13 -3.04
N SER A 47 -14.11 -10.74 -4.22
CA SER A 47 -12.81 -11.09 -4.80
C SER A 47 -12.33 -9.96 -5.70
N SER A 48 -11.15 -9.40 -5.39
CA SER A 48 -10.46 -8.40 -6.19
C SER A 48 -8.99 -8.77 -6.33
N TYR A 49 -8.39 -8.41 -7.47
CA TYR A 49 -6.94 -8.51 -7.65
C TYR A 49 -6.31 -7.19 -7.20
N ALA A 50 -5.14 -7.26 -6.57
CA ALA A 50 -4.33 -6.08 -6.37
C ALA A 50 -3.80 -5.59 -7.73
N ASN A 51 -3.85 -4.28 -7.96
CA ASN A 51 -3.13 -3.69 -9.08
C ASN A 51 -1.63 -3.87 -8.85
N VAL A 52 -0.89 -4.20 -9.91
CA VAL A 52 0.57 -4.30 -9.87
C VAL A 52 1.15 -3.39 -10.94
N SER A 53 2.08 -2.51 -10.56
CA SER A 53 2.72 -1.56 -11.46
C SER A 53 4.24 -1.59 -11.30
N SER A 54 4.96 -1.48 -12.41
CA SER A 54 6.43 -1.46 -12.43
C SER A 54 6.94 -0.04 -12.61
N ILE A 55 7.62 0.49 -11.60
CA ILE A 55 8.28 1.80 -11.66
C ILE A 55 9.66 1.61 -12.27
N THR A 56 9.88 2.24 -13.42
CA THR A 56 11.16 2.22 -14.14
C THR A 56 11.73 3.63 -14.35
N ASP A 57 10.95 4.66 -14.02
CA ASP A 57 11.37 6.05 -14.03
C ASP A 57 12.18 6.40 -12.77
N ALA A 58 12.92 7.51 -12.84
CA ALA A 58 13.71 7.98 -11.71
C ALA A 58 12.85 8.51 -10.55
N THR A 59 11.62 8.94 -10.84
CA THR A 59 10.70 9.55 -9.88
C THR A 59 9.28 9.03 -10.10
N LYS A 60 8.52 8.79 -9.04
CA LYS A 60 7.09 8.43 -9.11
C LYS A 60 6.32 9.04 -7.93
N SER A 61 5.40 9.95 -8.23
CA SER A 61 4.34 10.32 -7.30
C SER A 61 3.23 9.27 -7.39
N VAL A 62 2.92 8.60 -6.28
CA VAL A 62 1.78 7.69 -6.18
C VAL A 62 0.53 8.48 -5.79
N GLU A 63 -0.60 8.17 -6.43
CA GLU A 63 -1.84 8.92 -6.21
C GLU A 63 -2.73 8.21 -5.19
N SER A 64 -3.59 8.95 -4.49
CA SER A 64 -4.55 8.35 -3.55
C SER A 64 -5.48 7.32 -4.20
N THR A 65 -5.76 7.46 -5.50
CA THR A 65 -6.51 6.50 -6.31
C THR A 65 -5.77 5.19 -6.56
N ASP A 66 -4.46 5.16 -6.32
CA ASP A 66 -3.62 3.98 -6.46
C ASP A 66 -3.57 3.14 -5.17
N SER A 67 -4.30 3.54 -4.12
CA SER A 67 -4.31 2.80 -2.84
C SER A 67 -4.64 1.31 -3.06
N GLY A 68 -3.87 0.44 -2.41
CA GLY A 68 -3.93 -1.01 -2.55
C GLY A 68 -3.02 -1.55 -3.66
N THR A 69 -2.33 -0.70 -4.41
CA THR A 69 -1.41 -1.10 -5.47
C THR A 69 -0.09 -1.65 -4.91
N VAL A 70 0.42 -2.69 -5.57
CA VAL A 70 1.77 -3.21 -5.40
C VAL A 70 2.68 -2.60 -6.48
N TYR A 71 3.66 -1.82 -6.06
CA TYR A 71 4.67 -1.24 -6.91
C TYR A 71 5.95 -2.08 -6.88
N THR A 72 6.47 -2.42 -8.05
CA THR A 72 7.79 -3.04 -8.20
C THR A 72 8.79 -1.98 -8.63
N LEU A 73 9.86 -1.84 -7.84
CA LEU A 73 10.94 -0.88 -8.05
C LEU A 73 11.99 -1.51 -8.98
N ASN A 74 11.94 -1.19 -10.27
CA ASN A 74 12.69 -1.88 -11.33
C ASN A 74 13.68 -0.96 -12.05
N ARG A 75 14.41 -0.14 -11.29
CA ARG A 75 15.45 0.74 -11.82
C ARG A 75 16.70 0.69 -10.93
N ALA A 76 17.77 0.09 -11.43
CA ALA A 76 19.03 -0.03 -10.69
C ALA A 76 19.61 1.33 -10.28
N ALA A 77 19.48 2.37 -11.09
CA ALA A 77 20.07 3.68 -10.79
C ALA A 77 19.33 4.48 -9.70
N GLY A 78 18.41 3.86 -8.95
CA GLY A 78 17.65 4.50 -7.87
C GLY A 78 16.25 4.96 -8.29
N ILE A 79 15.34 5.11 -7.34
CA ILE A 79 13.98 5.65 -7.57
C ILE A 79 13.63 6.53 -6.38
N VAL A 80 13.08 7.70 -6.64
CA VAL A 80 12.41 8.52 -5.61
C VAL A 80 10.90 8.34 -5.76
N VAL A 81 10.27 7.77 -4.75
CA VAL A 81 8.80 7.70 -4.66
C VAL A 81 8.31 8.82 -3.77
N THR A 82 7.23 9.50 -4.16
CA THR A 82 6.52 10.46 -3.32
C THR A 82 5.13 9.92 -3.03
N LEU A 83 4.80 9.74 -1.75
CA LEU A 83 3.47 9.35 -1.28
C LEU A 83 2.47 10.50 -1.49
N PRO A 84 1.15 10.26 -1.57
CA PRO A 84 0.19 11.36 -1.52
C PRO A 84 0.11 11.90 -0.08
N THR A 85 -0.58 13.03 0.09
CA THR A 85 -0.99 13.53 1.41
C THR A 85 -1.63 12.41 2.24
N ALA A 86 -1.15 12.20 3.47
CA ALA A 86 -1.64 11.12 4.32
C ALA A 86 -3.15 11.24 4.58
N ALA A 87 -3.86 10.11 4.46
CA ALA A 87 -5.26 9.98 4.83
C ALA A 87 -5.53 8.57 5.33
N ALA A 88 -6.21 8.45 6.47
CA ALA A 88 -6.42 7.17 7.13
C ALA A 88 -7.02 6.12 6.16
N GLY A 89 -6.36 4.97 6.07
CA GLY A 89 -6.77 3.85 5.21
C GLY A 89 -6.05 3.77 3.86
N LEU A 90 -5.35 4.83 3.42
CA LEU A 90 -4.48 4.71 2.25
C LEU A 90 -3.37 3.71 2.51
N ASN A 91 -3.07 2.86 1.52
CA ASN A 91 -2.06 1.82 1.65
C ASN A 91 -1.31 1.53 0.34
N TYR A 92 -0.01 1.23 0.46
CA TYR A 92 0.86 0.91 -0.68
C TYR A 92 1.84 -0.19 -0.30
N THR A 93 2.20 -1.02 -1.27
CA THR A 93 3.28 -2.00 -1.12
C THR A 93 4.37 -1.72 -2.15
N PHE A 94 5.61 -1.59 -1.72
CA PHE A 94 6.77 -1.44 -2.58
C PHE A 94 7.64 -2.68 -2.47
N ILE A 95 7.97 -3.29 -3.60
CA ILE A 95 8.85 -4.44 -3.70
C ILE A 95 10.08 -4.03 -4.49
N VAL A 96 11.27 -4.26 -3.94
CA VAL A 96 12.53 -4.08 -4.65
C VAL A 96 12.64 -5.18 -5.70
N GLY A 97 12.29 -4.85 -6.95
CA GLY A 97 12.31 -5.80 -8.07
C GLY A 97 13.67 -5.87 -8.77
N THR A 98 14.49 -4.83 -8.63
CA THR A 98 15.86 -4.75 -9.12
C THR A 98 16.77 -4.18 -8.03
N THR A 99 17.93 -4.80 -7.78
CA THR A 99 18.92 -4.27 -6.83
C THR A 99 19.38 -2.87 -7.25
N PHE A 100 19.33 -1.89 -6.33
CA PHE A 100 19.76 -0.53 -6.64
C PHE A 100 21.28 -0.38 -6.55
N THR A 101 21.88 0.20 -7.58
CA THR A 101 23.26 0.71 -7.58
C THR A 101 23.31 2.23 -7.31
N GLY A 102 22.17 2.93 -7.40
CA GLY A 102 22.02 4.34 -7.05
C GLY A 102 21.18 4.54 -5.78
N ALA A 103 21.00 5.79 -5.36
CA ALA A 103 20.21 6.13 -4.18
C ALA A 103 18.70 5.92 -4.40
N GLY A 104 18.00 5.31 -3.45
CA GLY A 104 16.56 5.12 -3.49
C GLY A 104 15.87 5.73 -2.28
N GLN A 105 14.70 6.34 -2.48
CA GLN A 105 13.96 7.02 -1.42
C GLN A 105 12.45 6.84 -1.57
N ILE A 106 11.74 6.81 -0.44
CA ILE A 106 10.28 6.94 -0.38
C ILE A 106 9.97 8.09 0.58
N ASN A 107 9.43 9.18 0.05
CA ASN A 107 9.20 10.41 0.79
C ASN A 107 7.70 10.59 1.02
N THR A 108 7.32 11.17 2.15
CA THR A 108 5.97 11.71 2.30
C THR A 108 5.79 12.98 1.44
N ASP A 109 4.54 13.40 1.22
CA ASP A 109 4.22 14.61 0.45
C ASP A 109 4.57 15.90 1.23
N ASN A 110 4.69 15.78 2.56
CA ASN A 110 4.83 16.90 3.47
C ASN A 110 5.69 16.47 4.67
N ALA A 111 6.66 17.28 5.06
CA ALA A 111 7.52 17.04 6.22
C ALA A 111 6.80 16.93 7.58
N SER A 112 5.51 17.28 7.65
CA SER A 112 4.67 17.03 8.83
C SER A 112 4.01 15.65 8.84
N ASP A 113 4.02 14.94 7.71
CA ASP A 113 3.60 13.55 7.61
C ASP A 113 4.80 12.68 7.99
N LEU A 114 4.71 11.98 9.12
CA LEU A 114 5.83 11.25 9.70
C LEU A 114 5.64 9.73 9.62
N PHE A 115 6.75 9.01 9.56
CA PHE A 115 6.75 7.56 9.64
C PHE A 115 6.61 7.06 11.08
N SER A 116 5.94 5.92 11.22
CA SER A 116 5.87 5.12 12.44
C SER A 116 6.11 3.64 12.09
N GLY A 117 6.31 2.76 13.07
CA GLY A 117 6.44 1.32 12.82
C GLY A 117 7.89 0.86 12.85
N PHE A 118 8.34 0.12 11.82
CA PHE A 118 9.68 -0.47 11.83
C PHE A 118 10.20 -0.86 10.45
N ALA A 119 11.53 -0.98 10.36
CA ALA A 119 12.23 -1.67 9.29
C ALA A 119 13.15 -2.76 9.85
N HIS A 120 12.95 -3.99 9.40
CA HIS A 120 13.88 -5.10 9.64
C HIS A 120 14.79 -5.25 8.43
N ILE A 121 16.10 -5.17 8.65
CA ILE A 121 17.10 -5.31 7.59
C ILE A 121 17.99 -6.50 7.94
N PHE A 122 18.01 -7.49 7.04
CA PHE A 122 18.82 -8.70 7.15
C PHE A 122 20.10 -8.51 6.35
N ASP A 123 21.26 -8.80 6.94
CA ASP A 123 22.52 -8.96 6.22
C ASP A 123 22.71 -10.44 5.81
N PRO A 124 22.58 -10.80 4.52
CA PRO A 124 22.81 -12.16 4.05
C PRO A 124 24.30 -12.54 3.99
N ALA A 125 25.22 -11.56 3.98
CA ALA A 125 26.66 -11.80 3.97
C ALA A 125 27.18 -12.19 5.36
N THR A 126 26.59 -11.65 6.43
CA THR A 126 26.80 -12.09 7.81
C THR A 126 25.48 -12.59 8.40
N ALA A 127 25.21 -13.90 8.25
CA ALA A 127 23.96 -14.58 8.62
C ALA A 127 23.50 -14.46 10.11
N THR A 128 24.15 -13.62 10.92
CA THR A 128 23.80 -13.29 12.31
C THR A 128 23.23 -11.90 12.49
N ASP A 129 23.31 -11.01 11.48
CA ASP A 129 23.05 -9.59 11.67
C ASP A 129 21.68 -9.23 11.08
N MET A 130 20.71 -9.06 11.97
CA MET A 130 19.40 -8.48 11.67
C MET A 130 19.22 -7.27 12.58
N ASN A 131 19.02 -6.11 11.98
CA ASN A 131 18.74 -4.87 12.71
C ASN A 131 17.26 -4.50 12.57
N THR A 132 16.67 -4.06 13.67
CA THR A 132 15.37 -3.40 13.70
C THR A 132 15.60 -1.91 13.88
N PHE A 133 15.16 -1.12 12.91
CA PHE A 133 15.13 0.33 12.98
C PHE A 133 13.70 0.80 13.21
N ILE A 134 13.54 1.84 14.02
CA ILE A 134 12.25 2.40 14.42
C ILE A 134 12.35 3.91 14.19
N PRO A 135 11.42 4.52 13.45
CA PRO A 135 11.35 5.98 13.33
C PRO A 135 11.08 6.61 14.70
N ASP A 136 11.75 7.71 14.99
CA ASP A 136 11.57 8.52 16.18
C ASP A 136 10.29 9.39 16.17
N ALA A 137 9.65 9.51 15.00
CA ALA A 137 8.40 10.25 14.79
C ALA A 137 8.50 11.74 15.15
N SER A 138 9.67 12.34 14.95
CA SER A 138 9.93 13.76 15.14
C SER A 138 10.22 14.50 13.83
N ASP A 139 11.04 13.91 12.97
CA ASP A 139 11.38 14.44 11.64
C ASP A 139 11.45 13.37 10.54
N ASP A 140 11.20 12.09 10.86
CA ASP A 140 11.23 10.99 9.88
C ASP A 140 10.12 11.08 8.80
N ASP A 141 10.35 11.88 7.76
CA ASP A 141 9.46 12.07 6.62
C ASP A 141 9.92 11.29 5.38
N THR A 142 11.10 10.67 5.47
CA THR A 142 11.75 9.97 4.39
C THR A 142 12.22 8.57 4.81
N ILE A 143 12.00 7.58 3.93
CA ILE A 143 12.69 6.29 3.97
C ILE A 143 13.82 6.34 2.95
N ASP A 144 15.05 6.54 3.42
CA ASP A 144 16.28 6.54 2.62
C ASP A 144 17.18 5.36 3.01
N LEU A 145 17.17 4.31 2.19
CA LEU A 145 18.06 3.15 2.36
C LEU A 145 19.35 3.31 1.57
N GLY A 146 19.75 4.53 1.19
CA GLY A 146 20.99 4.82 0.48
C GLY A 146 21.13 3.95 -0.77
N THR A 147 22.13 3.06 -0.78
CA THR A 147 22.44 2.15 -1.90
C THR A 147 22.09 0.68 -1.61
N ALA A 148 22.42 -0.26 -2.50
CA ALA A 148 22.20 -1.71 -2.33
C ALA A 148 22.42 -2.23 -0.91
N GLY A 149 23.58 -1.94 -0.30
CA GLY A 149 23.99 -2.53 0.98
C GLY A 149 23.16 -2.10 2.20
N GLN A 150 22.30 -1.09 2.06
CA GLN A 150 21.52 -0.56 3.17
C GLN A 150 20.04 -0.94 3.11
N GLY A 151 19.61 -1.73 2.11
CA GLY A 151 18.24 -2.26 2.06
C GLY A 151 17.64 -2.40 0.66
N TRP A 152 18.32 -1.88 -0.37
CA TRP A 152 17.87 -1.93 -1.76
C TRP A 152 18.33 -3.16 -2.54
N LEU A 153 18.63 -4.28 -1.88
CA LEU A 153 18.78 -5.56 -2.57
C LEU A 153 17.41 -6.12 -2.98
N VAL A 154 17.38 -6.83 -4.11
CA VAL A 154 16.17 -7.45 -4.65
C VAL A 154 15.46 -8.35 -3.63
N GLY A 155 14.12 -8.31 -3.65
CA GLY A 155 13.25 -9.09 -2.78
C GLY A 155 12.84 -8.39 -1.49
N GLY A 156 13.44 -7.24 -1.16
CA GLY A 156 12.97 -6.38 -0.07
C GLY A 156 11.55 -5.88 -0.30
N ILE A 157 10.79 -5.72 0.78
CA ILE A 157 9.41 -5.24 0.78
C ILE A 157 9.19 -4.16 1.83
N ILE A 158 8.48 -3.11 1.45
CA ILE A 158 8.04 -2.01 2.32
C ILE A 158 6.52 -1.90 2.16
N ARG A 159 5.78 -2.04 3.26
CA ARG A 159 4.32 -1.84 3.28
C ARG A 159 4.00 -0.62 4.10
N LEU A 160 3.25 0.29 3.52
CA LEU A 160 2.87 1.54 4.14
C LEU A 160 1.36 1.62 4.27
N VAL A 161 0.87 2.03 5.44
CA VAL A 161 -0.54 2.34 5.68
C VAL A 161 -0.64 3.68 6.39
N ALA A 162 -1.36 4.64 5.82
CA ALA A 162 -1.68 5.87 6.52
C ALA A 162 -2.68 5.56 7.64
N THR A 163 -2.31 5.83 8.88
CA THR A 163 -3.14 5.58 10.07
C THR A 163 -3.90 6.82 10.52
N SER A 164 -3.46 8.00 10.05
CA SER A 164 -4.10 9.29 10.28
C SER A 164 -3.87 10.21 9.08
N ALA A 165 -4.24 11.49 9.22
CA ALA A 165 -3.97 12.52 8.23
C ALA A 165 -2.50 13.02 8.21
N ALA A 166 -1.63 12.45 9.05
CA ALA A 166 -0.23 12.88 9.17
C ALA A 166 0.75 11.75 9.56
N VAL A 167 0.32 10.49 9.51
CA VAL A 167 1.17 9.35 9.94
C VAL A 167 1.07 8.20 8.96
N TRP A 168 2.23 7.78 8.44
CA TRP A 168 2.40 6.55 7.66
C TRP A 168 3.02 5.47 8.55
N HIS A 169 2.28 4.39 8.78
CA HIS A 169 2.83 3.20 9.44
C HIS A 169 3.60 2.36 8.43
N CYS A 170 4.88 2.16 8.70
CA CYS A 170 5.81 1.38 7.92
C CYS A 170 6.02 -0.01 8.53
N GLU A 171 5.86 -1.03 7.69
CA GLU A 171 6.25 -2.40 7.95
C GLU A 171 7.21 -2.85 6.83
N ALA A 172 8.51 -2.83 7.11
CA ALA A 172 9.53 -3.17 6.12
C ALA A 172 10.35 -4.40 6.51
N PHE A 173 10.59 -5.26 5.52
CA PHE A 173 11.49 -6.42 5.57
C PHE A 173 12.43 -6.33 4.37
N LEU A 174 13.70 -6.05 4.64
CA LEU A 174 14.65 -5.59 3.62
C LEU A 174 15.95 -6.37 3.71
N HIS A 175 16.69 -6.40 2.60
CA HIS A 175 17.97 -7.08 2.50
C HIS A 175 19.07 -6.03 2.35
N GLY A 176 20.01 -5.99 3.30
CA GLY A 176 21.21 -5.17 3.24
C GLY A 176 22.45 -6.02 2.90
N ASP A 177 23.63 -5.42 3.00
CA ASP A 177 24.94 -6.05 2.90
C ASP A 177 25.96 -5.07 3.52
N GLY A 178 26.62 -5.48 4.60
CA GLY A 178 27.63 -4.68 5.30
C GLY A 178 27.07 -3.88 6.48
N THR A 179 27.48 -2.61 6.61
CA THR A 179 27.08 -1.79 7.77
C THR A 179 25.67 -1.23 7.58
N LEU A 180 24.72 -1.83 8.28
CA LEU A 180 23.32 -1.40 8.30
C LEU A 180 23.17 -0.06 9.05
N ALA A 181 22.32 0.82 8.53
CA ALA A 181 22.00 2.12 9.12
C ALA A 181 20.47 2.31 9.21
N THR A 182 20.03 3.26 10.03
CA THR A 182 18.61 3.64 10.04
C THR A 182 18.22 4.16 8.66
N PRO A 183 17.04 3.78 8.14
CA PRO A 183 16.53 4.36 6.91
C PRO A 183 15.58 5.52 7.12
N PHE A 184 15.22 5.81 8.37
CA PHE A 184 14.29 6.88 8.71
C PHE A 184 15.09 8.17 8.91
N GLU A 185 14.76 9.18 8.13
CA GLU A 185 15.39 10.51 8.05
C GLU A 185 14.32 11.61 7.91
#